data_AF-A0A7C4K5W8-F1
#
_entry.id   AF-A0A7C4K5W8-F1
#
_cell.length_a   1.000
_cell.length_b   1.000
_cell.length_c   1.000
_cell.angle_alpha   90.00
_cell.angle_beta   90.00
_cell.angle_gamma   90.00
#
_symmetry.space_group_name_H-M   'P 1'
#
loop_
_entity.id
_entity.type
_entity.pdbx_description
1 polymer ?
#
loop_
_entity_poly.entity_id
_entity_poly.type
_entity_poly.pdbx_seq_one_letter_code
_entity_poly.pdbx_strand_id
1 'polypeptide(L)'
;MKLFFVLISIAIAIVIGFYYLKGKIKPFIYGIFVSIFMAITIFLAFLPNLDVNNTKSFFTLPSIPNYGDLIRIFNFHIPIAWVSVLAYLISMLFSIIYLRTRDLSNDIKASSSALIGTIFCLLTTITGMLWAKSTWGSYWNWDPREISIFILLLIYAAYFALRSALDNQLIKARLSSVYSIVAFFSVPVLVFILPRTSSGLHPGSLSDGNSSIGPVIDTSSGMVNDTLLLSMCFGFFSFTLLFFWLLSIHIKFNQIKKQIELMLDKDI
;
A
#
# COMPACT_ATOMS: atom_id res chain seq x y z
N MET A 1 -16.04 8.26 -14.34
CA MET A 1 -16.35 6.82 -14.55
C MET A 1 -15.17 5.90 -14.21
N LYS A 2 -13.93 6.18 -14.66
CA LYS A 2 -12.76 5.31 -14.40
C LYS A 2 -12.34 5.20 -12.93
N LEU A 3 -12.28 6.33 -12.20
CA LEU A 3 -12.01 6.36 -10.76
C LEU A 3 -12.99 5.49 -9.95
N PHE A 4 -14.25 5.46 -10.35
CA PHE A 4 -15.30 4.68 -9.68
C PHE A 4 -14.99 3.18 -9.69
N PHE A 5 -14.45 2.63 -10.79
CA PHE A 5 -14.06 1.22 -10.87
C PHE A 5 -12.90 0.88 -9.93
N VAL A 6 -11.90 1.76 -9.84
CA VAL A 6 -10.77 1.60 -8.91
C VAL A 6 -11.25 1.62 -7.46
N LEU A 7 -12.11 2.59 -7.11
CA LEU A 7 -12.66 2.70 -5.76
C LEU A 7 -13.52 1.49 -5.38
N ILE A 8 -14.30 0.95 -6.32
CA ILE A 8 -15.09 -0.26 -6.10
C ILE A 8 -14.19 -1.47 -5.89
N SER A 9 -13.15 -1.67 -6.69
CA SER A 9 -12.28 -2.84 -6.52
C SER A 9 -11.59 -2.80 -5.15
N ILE A 10 -11.11 -1.63 -4.74
CA ILE A 10 -10.58 -1.40 -3.39
C ILE A 10 -11.63 -1.71 -2.33
N ALA A 11 -12.84 -1.15 -2.44
CA ALA A 11 -13.89 -1.32 -1.45
C ALA A 11 -14.28 -2.79 -1.26
N ILE A 12 -14.45 -3.54 -2.36
CA ILE A 12 -14.75 -4.97 -2.33
C ILE A 12 -13.61 -5.75 -1.66
N ALA A 13 -12.36 -5.48 -2.03
CA ALA A 13 -11.21 -6.15 -1.41
C ALA A 13 -11.11 -5.89 0.10
N ILE A 14 -11.39 -4.65 0.53
CA ILE A 14 -11.45 -4.28 1.95
C ILE A 14 -12.54 -5.07 2.67
N VAL A 15 -13.75 -5.14 2.11
CA VAL A 15 -14.86 -5.91 2.70
C VAL A 15 -14.47 -7.38 2.85
N ILE A 16 -13.96 -8.00 1.78
CA ILE A 16 -13.50 -9.39 1.80
C ILE A 16 -12.41 -9.60 2.86
N GLY A 17 -11.44 -8.69 2.94
CA GLY A 17 -10.38 -8.70 3.95
C GLY A 17 -10.90 -8.62 5.39
N PHE A 18 -11.90 -7.78 5.66
CA PHE A 18 -12.52 -7.70 6.99
C PHE A 18 -13.34 -8.95 7.35
N TYR A 19 -14.06 -9.55 6.39
CA TYR A 19 -14.74 -10.83 6.60
C TYR A 19 -13.74 -11.94 6.95
N TYR A 20 -12.59 -11.93 6.27
CA TYR A 20 -11.49 -12.84 6.57
C TYR A 20 -10.92 -12.63 7.98
N LEU A 21 -10.63 -11.38 8.38
CA LEU A 21 -10.15 -11.09 9.74
C LEU A 21 -11.15 -11.48 10.83
N LYS A 22 -12.46 -11.44 10.54
CA LYS A 22 -13.52 -11.91 11.45
C LYS A 22 -13.67 -13.44 11.48
N GLY A 23 -12.82 -14.19 10.78
CA GLY A 23 -12.86 -15.65 10.72
C GLY A 23 -14.02 -16.22 9.90
N LYS A 24 -14.71 -15.40 9.10
CA LYS A 24 -15.81 -15.86 8.23
C LYS A 24 -15.31 -16.63 7.00
N ILE A 25 -14.02 -16.50 6.67
CA ILE A 25 -13.36 -17.21 5.56
C ILE A 25 -12.20 -18.02 6.13
N LYS A 26 -12.10 -19.31 5.76
CA LYS A 26 -11.01 -20.18 6.22
C LYS A 26 -9.65 -19.68 5.67
N PRO A 27 -8.57 -19.68 6.47
CA PRO A 27 -7.25 -19.21 6.02
C PRO A 27 -6.72 -19.86 4.75
N PHE A 28 -6.91 -21.17 4.60
CA PHE A 28 -6.51 -21.90 3.41
C PHE A 28 -7.23 -21.41 2.15
N ILE A 29 -8.56 -21.24 2.23
CA ILE A 29 -9.39 -20.75 1.12
C ILE A 29 -8.97 -19.32 0.74
N TYR A 30 -8.76 -18.47 1.74
CA TYR A 30 -8.31 -17.10 1.53
C TYR A 30 -6.93 -17.05 0.84
N GLY A 31 -5.98 -17.89 1.26
CA GLY A 31 -4.64 -17.96 0.66
C GLY A 31 -4.64 -18.42 -0.79
N ILE A 32 -5.47 -19.42 -1.15
CA ILE A 32 -5.68 -19.82 -2.55
C ILE A 32 -6.27 -18.65 -3.35
N PHE A 33 -7.30 -18.00 -2.80
CA PHE A 33 -7.96 -16.87 -3.45
C PHE A 33 -6.98 -15.71 -3.73
N VAL A 34 -6.18 -15.32 -2.73
CA VAL A 34 -5.13 -14.30 -2.90
C VAL A 34 -4.12 -14.72 -3.98
N SER A 35 -3.65 -15.97 -3.94
CA SER A 35 -2.66 -16.47 -4.91
C SER A 35 -3.17 -16.42 -6.35
N ILE A 36 -4.43 -16.80 -6.59
CA ILE A 36 -5.06 -16.73 -7.92
C ILE A 36 -5.12 -15.29 -8.42
N PHE A 37 -5.59 -14.36 -7.58
CA PHE A 37 -5.71 -12.94 -7.96
C PHE A 37 -4.35 -12.27 -8.17
N MET A 38 -3.33 -12.65 -7.39
CA MET A 38 -1.96 -12.23 -7.62
C MET A 38 -1.41 -12.76 -8.94
N ALA A 39 -1.67 -14.03 -9.28
CA ALA A 39 -1.26 -14.60 -10.56
C ALA A 39 -1.94 -13.90 -11.75
N ILE A 40 -3.24 -13.59 -11.63
CA ILE A 40 -3.99 -12.81 -12.64
C ILE A 40 -3.38 -11.41 -12.77
N THR A 41 -3.08 -10.73 -11.66
CA THR A 41 -2.46 -9.40 -11.68
C THR A 41 -1.12 -9.42 -12.41
N ILE A 42 -0.27 -10.42 -12.13
CA ILE A 42 1.01 -10.60 -12.81
C ILE A 42 0.79 -10.86 -14.31
N PHE A 43 -0.11 -11.78 -14.64
CA PHE A 43 -0.45 -12.09 -16.03
C PHE A 43 -0.94 -10.85 -16.79
N LEU A 44 -1.87 -10.08 -16.22
CA LEU A 44 -2.41 -8.87 -16.84
C LEU A 44 -1.35 -7.76 -17.00
N ALA A 45 -0.45 -7.60 -16.02
CA ALA A 45 0.62 -6.60 -16.11
C ALA A 45 1.65 -6.92 -17.21
N PHE A 46 1.88 -8.21 -17.47
CA PHE A 46 2.82 -8.71 -18.47
C PHE A 46 2.15 -9.25 -19.73
N LEU A 47 0.87 -8.95 -19.96
CA LEU A 47 0.17 -9.32 -21.19
C LEU A 47 1.03 -8.86 -22.39
N PRO A 48 1.46 -9.78 -23.28
CA PRO A 48 2.18 -9.39 -24.47
C PRO A 48 1.29 -8.45 -25.28
N ASN A 49 1.86 -7.38 -25.82
CA ASN A 49 1.14 -6.54 -26.78
C ASN A 49 0.87 -7.40 -28.01
N LEU A 50 -0.33 -8.01 -28.05
CA LEU A 50 -0.81 -8.74 -29.21
C LEU A 50 -1.25 -7.71 -30.26
N ASP A 51 -0.26 -7.10 -30.92
CA ASP A 51 -0.49 -6.33 -32.14
C ASP A 51 -0.64 -7.30 -33.31
N VAL A 52 -1.77 -8.00 -33.32
CA VAL A 52 -2.15 -8.83 -34.46
C VAL A 52 -2.89 -7.91 -35.44
N ASN A 53 -2.14 -7.43 -36.42
CA ASN A 53 -2.63 -6.83 -37.68
C ASN A 53 -3.22 -5.41 -37.61
N ASN A 54 -2.70 -4.50 -36.75
CA ASN A 54 -3.04 -3.07 -36.80
C ASN A 54 -4.55 -2.78 -36.58
N THR A 55 -5.28 -3.75 -36.03
CA THR A 55 -6.60 -3.53 -35.43
C THR A 55 -6.34 -3.19 -33.97
N LYS A 56 -6.96 -2.12 -33.45
CA LYS A 56 -6.86 -1.75 -32.03
C LYS A 56 -7.40 -2.90 -31.18
N SER A 57 -6.54 -3.85 -30.82
CA SER A 57 -6.87 -4.94 -29.92
C SER A 57 -7.23 -4.35 -28.56
N PHE A 58 -8.29 -4.87 -27.95
CA PHE A 58 -8.73 -4.54 -26.59
C PHE A 58 -7.62 -4.72 -25.53
N PHE A 59 -6.53 -5.41 -25.88
CA PHE A 59 -5.40 -5.75 -25.00
C PHE A 59 -4.09 -5.06 -25.40
N THR A 60 -4.16 -3.87 -26.01
CA THR A 60 -2.96 -3.04 -26.21
C THR A 60 -2.74 -2.19 -24.97
N LEU A 61 -1.55 -2.23 -24.37
CA LEU A 61 -1.18 -1.26 -23.34
C LEU A 61 -0.73 0.04 -24.02
N PRO A 62 -0.99 1.22 -23.41
CA PRO A 62 -0.64 2.47 -24.04
C PRO A 62 0.88 2.59 -24.05
N SER A 63 1.50 2.58 -25.23
CA SER A 63 2.86 3.04 -25.40
C SER A 63 2.83 4.56 -25.36
N ILE A 64 3.14 5.16 -24.20
CA ILE A 64 3.28 6.61 -24.11
C ILE A 64 4.60 6.97 -24.82
N PRO A 65 4.59 7.93 -25.77
CA PRO A 65 5.83 8.47 -26.33
C PRO A 65 6.79 8.85 -25.19
N ASN A 66 8.02 8.33 -25.22
CA ASN A 66 9.09 8.43 -24.20
C ASN A 66 9.07 7.44 -23.02
N TYR A 67 8.02 6.65 -22.79
CA TYR A 67 7.98 5.69 -21.66
C TYR A 67 7.87 4.22 -22.08
N GLY A 68 7.39 3.91 -23.29
CA GLY A 68 7.31 2.53 -23.79
C GLY A 68 6.57 1.57 -22.83
N ASP A 69 7.12 0.37 -22.62
CA ASP A 69 6.57 -0.65 -21.70
C ASP A 69 6.77 -0.32 -20.21
N LEU A 70 7.49 0.74 -19.85
CA LEU A 70 7.79 1.07 -18.45
C LEU A 70 6.54 1.43 -17.65
N ILE A 71 5.44 1.83 -18.31
CA ILE A 71 4.17 2.07 -17.65
C ILE A 71 3.61 0.83 -16.94
N ARG A 72 4.04 -0.37 -17.32
CA ARG A 72 3.62 -1.63 -16.69
C ARG A 72 3.94 -1.66 -15.20
N ILE A 73 4.99 -0.97 -14.75
CA ILE A 73 5.34 -0.90 -13.32
C ILE A 73 4.24 -0.25 -12.49
N PHE A 74 3.37 0.58 -13.08
CA PHE A 74 2.25 1.20 -12.37
C PHE A 74 1.24 0.17 -11.84
N ASN A 75 1.14 -1.00 -12.48
CA ASN A 75 0.30 -2.11 -12.01
C ASN A 75 0.78 -2.71 -10.68
N PHE A 76 2.03 -2.46 -10.29
CA PHE A 76 2.60 -2.94 -9.04
C PHE A 76 2.89 -1.77 -8.10
N HIS A 77 3.64 -0.77 -8.57
CA HIS A 77 4.09 0.36 -7.76
C HIS A 77 2.92 1.11 -7.11
N ILE A 78 1.86 1.42 -7.86
CA ILE A 78 0.73 2.20 -7.36
C ILE A 78 -0.11 1.40 -6.36
N PRO A 79 -0.50 0.13 -6.63
CA PRO A 79 -1.17 -0.70 -5.62
C PRO A 79 -0.33 -0.95 -4.37
N ILE A 80 0.98 -1.13 -4.48
CA ILE A 80 1.89 -1.28 -3.33
C ILE A 80 1.88 0.01 -2.48
N ALA A 81 1.95 1.18 -3.12
CA ALA A 81 1.85 2.47 -2.44
C ALA A 81 0.49 2.69 -1.77
N TRP A 82 -0.59 2.22 -2.38
CA TRP A 82 -1.91 2.26 -1.77
C TRP A 82 -2.00 1.40 -0.50
N VAL A 83 -1.42 0.20 -0.53
CA VAL A 83 -1.43 -0.68 0.64
C VAL A 83 -0.71 -0.05 1.83
N SER A 84 0.38 0.69 1.63
CA SER A 84 1.05 1.37 2.75
C SER A 84 0.13 2.38 3.43
N VAL A 85 -0.60 3.19 2.65
CA VAL A 85 -1.60 4.15 3.16
C VAL A 85 -2.72 3.42 3.91
N LEU A 86 -3.28 2.35 3.34
CA LEU A 86 -4.35 1.57 3.97
C LEU A 86 -3.87 0.95 5.29
N ALA A 87 -2.66 0.39 5.32
CA ALA A 87 -2.08 -0.25 6.49
C ALA A 87 -1.82 0.76 7.61
N TYR A 88 -1.37 1.97 7.28
CA TYR A 88 -1.21 3.06 8.24
C TYR A 88 -2.56 3.56 8.77
N LEU A 89 -3.59 3.64 7.93
CA LEU A 89 -4.95 3.96 8.37
C LEU A 89 -5.47 2.91 9.35
N ILE A 90 -5.34 1.63 9.03
CA ILE A 90 -5.77 0.54 9.91
C ILE A 90 -4.97 0.53 11.22
N SER A 91 -3.68 0.88 11.18
CA SER A 91 -2.87 1.06 12.40
C SER A 91 -3.43 2.17 13.29
N MET A 92 -3.76 3.33 12.73
CA MET A 92 -4.41 4.42 13.45
C MET A 92 -5.74 3.98 14.04
N LEU A 93 -6.60 3.32 13.25
CA LEU A 93 -7.92 2.87 13.70
C LEU A 93 -7.82 1.90 14.89
N PHE A 94 -6.95 0.90 14.82
CA PHE A 94 -6.73 0.00 15.96
C PHE A 94 -6.07 0.68 17.16
N SER A 95 -5.23 1.71 16.93
CA SER A 95 -4.67 2.55 18.00
C SER A 95 -5.76 3.33 18.73
N ILE A 96 -6.72 3.91 18.00
CA ILE A 96 -7.91 4.57 18.58
C ILE A 96 -8.74 3.57 19.38
N ILE A 97 -8.99 2.38 18.82
CA ILE A 97 -9.74 1.32 19.51
C ILE A 97 -9.01 0.90 20.79
N TYR A 98 -7.69 0.70 20.74
CA TYR A 98 -6.88 0.39 21.92
C TYR A 98 -7.01 1.46 23.01
N LEU A 99 -6.93 2.75 22.67
CA LEU A 99 -7.03 3.82 23.67
C LEU A 99 -8.41 3.86 24.35
N ARG A 100 -9.46 3.43 23.65
CA ARG A 100 -10.83 3.31 24.18
C ARG A 100 -11.02 2.04 25.03
N THR A 101 -10.56 0.88 24.56
CA THR A 101 -10.85 -0.42 25.18
C THR A 101 -9.79 -0.90 26.15
N ARG A 102 -8.55 -0.41 26.00
CA ARG A 102 -7.34 -0.87 26.70
C ARG A 102 -6.99 -2.34 26.48
N ASP A 103 -7.62 -2.97 25.49
CA ASP A 103 -7.34 -4.36 25.10
C ASP A 103 -6.07 -4.43 24.23
N LEU A 104 -5.03 -5.07 24.78
CA LEU A 104 -3.72 -5.27 24.14
C LEU A 104 -3.79 -6.03 22.81
N SER A 105 -4.87 -6.77 22.54
CA SER A 105 -5.11 -7.35 21.21
C SER A 105 -5.17 -6.28 20.12
N ASN A 106 -5.72 -5.10 20.43
CA ASN A 106 -5.79 -4.00 19.49
C ASN A 106 -4.43 -3.31 19.28
N ASP A 107 -3.55 -3.29 20.29
CA ASP A 107 -2.16 -2.84 20.11
C ASP A 107 -1.38 -3.79 19.19
N ILE A 108 -1.56 -5.11 19.33
CA ILE A 108 -0.96 -6.10 18.43
C ILE A 108 -1.42 -5.87 16.98
N LYS A 109 -2.73 -5.64 16.76
CA LYS A 109 -3.26 -5.34 15.42
C LYS A 109 -2.70 -4.03 14.87
N ALA A 110 -2.66 -2.98 15.69
CA ALA A 110 -2.16 -1.67 15.30
C ALA A 110 -0.68 -1.72 14.87
N SER A 111 0.17 -2.33 15.69
CA SER A 111 1.59 -2.47 15.40
C SER A 111 1.89 -3.43 14.26
N SER A 112 1.12 -4.52 14.12
CA SER A 112 1.22 -5.42 12.96
C SER A 112 0.88 -4.70 11.66
N SER A 113 -0.18 -3.89 11.66
CA SER A 113 -0.58 -3.11 10.49
C SER A 113 0.47 -2.06 10.15
N ALA A 114 1.03 -1.35 11.14
CA ALA A 114 2.12 -0.41 10.90
C ALA A 114 3.36 -1.08 10.30
N LEU A 115 3.72 -2.28 10.77
CA LEU A 115 4.90 -3.01 10.28
C LEU A 115 4.72 -3.37 8.81
N ILE A 116 3.58 -3.98 8.48
CA ILE A 116 3.27 -4.37 7.10
C ILE A 116 3.20 -3.11 6.22
N GLY A 117 2.54 -2.04 6.69
CA GLY A 117 2.51 -0.77 5.97
C GLY A 117 3.90 -0.21 5.66
N THR A 118 4.84 -0.35 6.59
CA THR A 118 6.23 0.08 6.41
C THR A 118 7.00 -0.80 5.43
N ILE A 119 6.76 -2.11 5.43
CA ILE A 119 7.31 -3.02 4.41
C ILE A 119 6.79 -2.61 3.02
N PHE A 120 5.49 -2.34 2.88
CA PHE A 120 4.92 -1.86 1.62
C PHE A 120 5.46 -0.47 1.23
N CYS A 121 5.66 0.44 2.18
CA CYS A 121 6.28 1.74 1.96
C CYS A 121 7.73 1.61 1.44
N LEU A 122 8.51 0.68 2.00
CA LEU A 122 9.85 0.35 1.52
C LEU A 122 9.80 -0.22 0.09
N LEU A 123 8.88 -1.15 -0.18
CA LEU A 123 8.68 -1.69 -1.54
C LEU A 123 8.27 -0.62 -2.55
N THR A 124 7.40 0.33 -2.15
CA THR A 124 7.06 1.51 -2.97
C THR A 124 8.29 2.33 -3.28
N THR A 125 9.16 2.56 -2.29
CA THR A 125 10.41 3.31 -2.48
C THR A 125 11.32 2.58 -3.46
N ILE A 126 11.57 1.29 -3.26
CA ILE A 126 12.44 0.48 -4.14
C ILE A 126 11.90 0.46 -5.57
N THR A 127 10.62 0.15 -5.75
CA THR A 127 10.00 0.11 -7.08
C THR A 127 9.98 1.49 -7.75
N GLY A 128 9.81 2.56 -6.97
CA GLY A 128 9.92 3.94 -7.43
C GLY A 128 11.33 4.29 -7.90
N MET A 129 12.37 3.89 -7.16
CA MET A 129 13.78 4.08 -7.55
C MET A 129 14.10 3.36 -8.87
N LEU A 130 13.59 2.14 -9.06
CA LEU A 130 13.77 1.40 -10.32
C LEU A 130 13.12 2.14 -11.51
N TRP A 131 11.92 2.67 -11.32
CA TRP A 131 11.25 3.48 -12.34
C TRP A 131 11.99 4.79 -12.61
N ALA A 132 12.42 5.51 -11.57
CA ALA A 132 13.19 6.74 -11.67
C ALA A 132 14.50 6.52 -12.45
N LYS A 133 15.22 5.44 -12.18
CA LYS A 133 16.45 5.10 -12.93
C LYS A 133 16.18 4.91 -14.41
N SER A 134 15.10 4.22 -14.76
CA SER A 134 14.75 3.97 -16.16
C SER A 134 14.19 5.20 -16.88
N THR A 135 13.59 6.13 -16.15
CA THR A 135 12.88 7.30 -16.72
C THR A 135 13.76 8.54 -16.77
N TRP A 136 14.54 8.78 -15.71
CA TRP A 136 15.32 10.01 -15.50
C TRP A 136 16.83 9.73 -15.40
N GLY A 137 17.26 8.48 -15.56
CA GLY A 137 18.68 8.11 -15.54
C GLY A 137 19.31 7.99 -14.14
N SER A 138 18.59 8.33 -13.07
CA SER A 138 19.04 8.23 -11.67
C SER A 138 18.00 7.55 -10.78
N TYR A 139 18.46 6.74 -9.82
CA TYR A 139 17.59 6.10 -8.81
C TYR A 139 16.97 7.10 -7.83
N TRP A 140 17.56 8.29 -7.71
CA TRP A 140 17.12 9.34 -6.80
C TRP A 140 17.42 10.72 -7.37
N ASN A 141 16.47 11.62 -7.27
CA ASN A 141 16.44 12.92 -7.94
C ASN A 141 16.06 14.06 -6.99
N TRP A 142 15.81 13.76 -5.70
CA TRP A 142 15.35 14.74 -4.71
C TRP A 142 14.01 15.38 -5.08
N ASP A 143 13.17 14.62 -5.80
CA ASP A 143 11.83 15.07 -6.17
C ASP A 143 10.92 15.17 -4.92
N PRO A 144 9.95 16.10 -4.86
CA PRO A 144 9.05 16.21 -3.71
C PRO A 144 8.35 14.91 -3.33
N ARG A 145 8.01 14.03 -4.28
CA ARG A 145 7.39 12.72 -4.01
C ARG A 145 8.39 11.72 -3.42
N GLU A 146 9.62 11.71 -3.92
CA GLU A 146 10.73 10.92 -3.37
C GLU A 146 11.03 11.34 -1.92
N ILE A 147 11.19 12.64 -1.68
CA ILE A 147 11.42 13.19 -0.33
C ILE A 147 10.24 12.85 0.59
N SER A 148 9.01 12.98 0.10
CA SER A 148 7.81 12.70 0.90
C SER A 148 7.72 11.24 1.37
N ILE A 149 8.01 10.27 0.49
CA ILE A 149 7.99 8.85 0.89
C ILE A 149 9.13 8.53 1.85
N PHE A 150 10.30 9.16 1.69
CA PHE A 150 11.42 9.02 2.62
C PHE A 150 11.10 9.58 4.01
N ILE A 151 10.52 10.78 4.10
CA ILE A 151 10.06 11.34 5.38
C ILE A 151 9.03 10.42 6.03
N LEU A 152 8.10 9.86 5.26
CA LEU A 152 7.11 8.93 5.78
C LEU A 152 7.75 7.66 6.36
N LEU A 153 8.79 7.12 5.72
CA LEU A 153 9.59 6.02 6.26
C LEU A 153 10.26 6.39 7.58
N LEU A 154 10.82 7.59 7.70
CA LEU A 154 11.44 8.07 8.95
C LEU A 154 10.43 8.22 10.08
N ILE A 155 9.22 8.72 9.79
CA ILE A 155 8.13 8.81 10.78
C ILE A 155 7.76 7.43 11.32
N TYR A 156 7.60 6.44 10.45
CA TYR A 156 7.27 5.08 10.91
C TYR A 156 8.47 4.34 11.51
N ALA A 157 9.71 4.64 11.10
CA ALA A 157 10.90 4.16 11.79
C ALA A 157 10.94 4.68 13.24
N ALA A 158 10.62 5.96 13.46
CA ALA A 158 10.51 6.54 14.79
C ALA A 158 9.37 5.91 15.62
N TYR A 159 8.24 5.54 15.00
CA TYR A 159 7.20 4.74 15.67
C TYR A 159 7.76 3.41 16.22
N PHE A 160 8.55 2.68 15.43
CA PHE A 160 9.16 1.42 15.90
C PHE A 160 10.27 1.64 16.93
N ALA A 161 11.08 2.69 16.77
CA ALA A 161 12.11 3.06 17.74
C ALA A 161 11.50 3.38 19.12
N LEU A 162 10.39 4.13 19.14
CA LEU A 162 9.62 4.39 20.37
C LEU A 162 9.14 3.08 21.01
N ARG A 163 8.62 2.15 20.20
CA ARG A 163 8.12 0.85 20.69
C ARG A 163 9.22 -0.04 21.25
N SER A 164 10.39 -0.03 20.65
CA SER A 164 11.53 -0.84 21.10
C SER A 164 12.16 -0.28 22.37
N ALA A 165 12.08 1.03 22.61
CA ALA A 165 12.67 1.68 23.78
C ALA A 165 11.87 1.52 25.08
N LEU A 166 10.69 0.90 25.04
CA LEU A 166 9.79 0.77 26.19
C LEU A 166 9.69 -0.69 26.61
N ASP A 167 9.89 -0.98 27.90
CA ASP A 167 9.74 -2.35 28.41
C ASP A 167 8.30 -2.64 28.84
N ASN A 168 7.70 -1.72 29.59
CA ASN A 168 6.34 -1.87 30.08
C ASN A 168 5.32 -1.90 28.93
N GLN A 169 4.62 -3.03 28.78
CA GLN A 169 3.70 -3.26 27.68
C GLN A 169 2.53 -2.27 27.61
N LEU A 170 2.00 -1.83 28.77
CA LEU A 170 0.89 -0.88 28.81
C LEU A 170 1.34 0.53 28.41
N ILE A 171 2.52 0.95 28.88
CA ILE A 171 3.12 2.24 28.50
C ILE A 171 3.46 2.23 27.00
N LYS A 172 4.10 1.16 26.52
CA LYS A 172 4.40 0.93 25.10
C LYS A 172 3.16 1.07 24.24
N ALA A 173 2.11 0.32 24.54
CA ALA A 173 0.88 0.34 23.76
C ALA A 173 0.21 1.72 23.75
N ARG A 174 0.15 2.40 24.90
CA ARG A 174 -0.43 3.75 25.02
C ARG A 174 0.33 4.79 24.22
N LEU A 175 1.65 4.92 24.43
CA LEU A 175 2.45 5.95 23.78
C LEU A 175 2.51 5.73 22.26
N SER A 176 2.67 4.48 21.84
CA SER A 176 2.68 4.13 20.42
C SER A 176 1.34 4.37 19.75
N SER A 177 0.23 4.10 20.44
CA SER A 177 -1.09 4.36 19.87
C SER A 177 -1.32 5.86 19.62
N VAL A 178 -0.91 6.71 20.56
CA VAL A 178 -0.93 8.17 20.38
C VAL A 178 -0.03 8.57 19.22
N TYR A 179 1.20 8.04 19.16
CA TYR A 179 2.12 8.31 18.06
C TYR A 179 1.53 7.92 16.71
N SER A 180 0.96 6.72 16.58
CA SER A 180 0.38 6.22 15.32
C SER A 180 -0.75 7.11 14.81
N ILE A 181 -1.57 7.65 15.71
CA ILE A 181 -2.62 8.61 15.35
C ILE A 181 -2.01 9.89 14.76
N VAL A 182 -1.03 10.47 15.42
CA VAL A 182 -0.36 11.69 14.95
C VAL A 182 0.39 11.44 13.63
N ALA A 183 1.11 10.32 13.56
CA ALA A 183 1.85 9.90 12.37
C ALA A 183 0.93 9.72 11.15
N PHE A 184 -0.28 9.16 11.33
CA PHE A 184 -1.19 8.99 10.20
C PHE A 184 -1.61 10.32 9.56
N PHE A 185 -1.71 11.42 10.32
CA PHE A 185 -2.04 12.72 9.74
C PHE A 185 -0.96 13.26 8.78
N SER A 186 0.29 12.79 8.87
CA SER A 186 1.30 13.10 7.87
C SER A 186 1.07 12.35 6.55
N VAL A 187 0.37 11.21 6.56
CA VAL A 187 0.17 10.37 5.37
C VAL A 187 -0.60 11.12 4.27
N PRO A 188 -1.79 11.74 4.52
CA PRO A 188 -2.47 12.50 3.48
C PRO A 188 -1.63 13.66 2.93
N VAL A 189 -0.89 14.32 3.81
CA VAL A 189 -0.05 15.46 3.43
C VAL A 189 1.10 15.00 2.52
N LEU A 190 1.86 14.00 2.94
CA LEU A 190 3.06 13.54 2.23
C LEU A 190 2.73 12.73 0.97
N VAL A 191 1.64 11.94 0.96
CA VAL A 191 1.33 11.05 -0.17
C VAL A 191 0.41 11.73 -1.20
N PHE A 192 -0.56 12.53 -0.72
CA PHE A 192 -1.59 13.10 -1.59
C PHE A 192 -1.36 14.59 -1.88
N ILE A 193 -1.11 15.41 -0.86
CA ILE A 193 -1.10 16.87 -1.01
C ILE A 193 0.23 17.38 -1.57
N LEU A 194 1.33 17.22 -0.82
CA LEU A 194 2.64 17.82 -1.12
C LEU A 194 3.17 17.46 -2.53
N PRO A 195 3.07 16.20 -3.01
CA PRO A 195 3.55 15.85 -4.35
C PRO A 195 2.76 16.48 -5.51
N ARG A 196 1.55 17.00 -5.24
CA ARG A 196 0.66 17.61 -6.26
C ARG A 196 0.69 19.13 -6.21
N THR A 197 1.05 19.70 -5.07
CA THR A 197 1.20 21.15 -4.88
C THR A 197 2.63 21.65 -5.14
N SER A 198 3.58 20.74 -5.37
CA SER A 198 4.99 21.07 -5.64
C SER A 198 5.32 20.78 -7.11
N SER A 199 6.19 21.59 -7.70
CA SER A 199 6.79 21.29 -9.01
C SER A 199 7.71 20.08 -8.88
N GLY A 200 7.66 19.17 -9.85
CA GLY A 200 8.41 17.92 -9.76
C GLY A 200 8.39 17.12 -11.06
N LEU A 201 9.25 16.11 -11.12
CA LEU A 201 9.44 15.22 -12.26
C LEU A 201 8.29 14.21 -12.41
N HIS A 202 7.57 13.93 -11.32
CA HIS A 202 6.50 12.93 -11.33
C HIS A 202 5.24 13.38 -12.08
N PRO A 203 4.56 12.46 -12.80
CA PRO A 203 3.25 12.72 -13.36
C PRO A 203 2.23 13.22 -12.33
N GLY A 204 1.50 14.27 -12.68
CA GLY A 204 0.54 14.95 -11.81
C GLY A 204 1.15 15.91 -10.79
N SER A 205 2.41 16.33 -10.97
CA SER A 205 3.00 17.44 -10.22
C SER A 205 2.43 18.79 -10.69
N LEU A 206 2.71 19.87 -9.94
CA LEU A 206 2.22 21.20 -10.30
C LEU A 206 2.73 21.67 -11.68
N SER A 207 3.93 21.24 -12.06
CA SER A 207 4.58 21.61 -13.33
C SER A 207 4.09 20.83 -14.55
N ASP A 208 3.29 19.77 -14.35
CA ASP A 208 2.88 18.85 -15.42
C ASP A 208 1.75 19.41 -16.31
N GLY A 209 1.16 20.56 -15.95
CA GLY A 209 0.14 21.29 -16.71
C GLY A 209 -1.22 20.59 -16.85
N ASN A 210 -1.24 19.26 -16.73
CA ASN A 210 -2.39 18.38 -16.77
C ASN A 210 -2.75 17.92 -15.35
N SER A 211 -3.75 18.59 -14.79
CA SER A 211 -4.53 18.21 -13.60
C SER A 211 -3.76 17.80 -12.35
N SER A 212 -3.94 18.61 -11.31
CA SER A 212 -3.48 18.50 -9.92
C SER A 212 -3.92 17.22 -9.17
N ILE A 213 -4.41 16.20 -9.86
CA ILE A 213 -5.05 15.00 -9.32
C ILE A 213 -4.28 13.71 -9.71
N GLY A 214 -3.41 13.76 -10.72
CA GLY A 214 -2.51 12.68 -11.14
C GLY A 214 -3.11 11.67 -12.11
N PRO A 215 -2.28 10.89 -12.84
CA PRO A 215 -2.68 10.18 -14.07
C PRO A 215 -3.68 9.03 -13.86
N VAL A 216 -3.82 8.52 -12.63
CA VAL A 216 -4.83 7.50 -12.30
C VAL A 216 -6.23 8.11 -12.24
N ILE A 217 -6.32 9.40 -11.91
CA ILE A 217 -7.58 10.11 -11.69
C ILE A 217 -7.89 11.01 -12.88
N ASP A 218 -6.87 11.68 -13.43
CA ASP A 218 -7.00 12.44 -14.66
C ASP A 218 -6.63 11.61 -15.89
N THR A 219 -7.68 11.04 -16.47
CA THR A 219 -7.61 10.22 -17.70
C THR A 219 -7.57 11.07 -18.97
N SER A 220 -7.59 12.40 -18.87
CA SER A 220 -7.49 13.35 -20.00
C SER A 220 -6.12 13.30 -20.67
N SER A 221 -5.09 12.90 -19.92
CA SER A 221 -3.69 12.84 -20.35
C SER A 221 -3.39 11.75 -21.38
N GLY A 222 -4.34 10.83 -21.65
CA GLY A 222 -4.13 9.67 -22.52
C GLY A 222 -3.18 8.60 -21.92
N MET A 223 -2.66 8.82 -20.70
CA MET A 223 -1.70 7.92 -20.05
C MET A 223 -2.33 6.59 -19.59
N VAL A 224 -3.63 6.57 -19.31
CA VAL A 224 -4.35 5.39 -18.80
C VAL A 224 -5.49 5.00 -19.75
N ASN A 225 -5.22 3.98 -20.58
CA ASN A 225 -6.25 3.34 -21.39
C ASN A 225 -7.06 2.33 -20.56
N ASP A 226 -8.09 1.74 -21.16
CA ASP A 226 -9.02 0.85 -20.44
C ASP A 226 -8.35 -0.46 -20.00
N THR A 227 -7.38 -0.96 -20.76
CA THR A 227 -6.59 -2.16 -20.44
C THR A 227 -5.70 -1.95 -19.22
N LEU A 228 -4.97 -0.83 -19.17
CA LEU A 228 -4.15 -0.46 -18.02
C LEU A 228 -5.02 -0.22 -16.79
N LEU A 229 -6.16 0.47 -16.95
CA LEU A 229 -7.10 0.68 -15.85
C LEU A 229 -7.61 -0.65 -15.27
N LEU A 230 -7.99 -1.60 -16.13
CA LEU A 230 -8.45 -2.92 -15.70
C LEU A 230 -7.35 -3.66 -14.93
N SER A 231 -6.14 -3.70 -15.49
CA SER A 231 -4.98 -4.32 -14.84
C SER A 231 -4.67 -3.65 -13.48
N MET A 232 -4.75 -2.32 -13.40
CA MET A 232 -4.59 -1.57 -12.15
C MET A 232 -5.70 -1.92 -11.14
N CYS A 233 -6.97 -2.03 -11.56
CA CYS A 233 -8.06 -2.45 -10.68
C CYS A 233 -7.81 -3.82 -10.05
N PHE A 234 -7.30 -4.79 -10.83
CA PHE A 234 -6.86 -6.09 -10.33
C PHE A 234 -5.66 -5.96 -9.38
N GLY A 235 -4.70 -5.09 -9.69
CA GLY A 235 -3.58 -4.78 -8.79
C GLY A 235 -4.05 -4.27 -7.43
N PHE A 236 -4.89 -3.23 -7.40
CA PHE A 236 -5.46 -2.68 -6.16
C PHE A 236 -6.22 -3.74 -5.37
N PHE A 237 -7.03 -4.55 -6.05
CA PHE A 237 -7.79 -5.63 -5.43
C PHE A 237 -6.86 -6.68 -4.79
N SER A 238 -5.90 -7.20 -5.57
CA SER A 238 -5.05 -8.32 -5.17
C SER A 238 -4.06 -7.94 -4.07
N PHE A 239 -3.42 -6.77 -4.18
CA PHE A 239 -2.51 -6.27 -3.15
C PHE A 239 -3.24 -5.94 -1.84
N THR A 240 -4.49 -5.45 -1.91
CA THR A 240 -5.32 -5.25 -0.71
C THR A 240 -5.63 -6.58 -0.03
N LEU A 241 -5.98 -7.64 -0.78
CA LEU A 241 -6.18 -8.98 -0.20
C LEU A 241 -4.89 -9.54 0.39
N LEU A 242 -3.77 -9.39 -0.31
CA LEU A 242 -2.45 -9.79 0.17
C LEU A 242 -2.12 -9.12 1.49
N PHE A 243 -2.39 -7.83 1.63
CA PHE A 243 -2.23 -7.11 2.88
C PHE A 243 -3.02 -7.73 4.03
N PHE A 244 -4.32 -8.01 3.84
CA PHE A 244 -5.13 -8.66 4.88
C PHE A 244 -4.67 -10.07 5.21
N TRP A 245 -4.13 -10.80 4.23
CA TRP A 245 -3.53 -12.11 4.44
C TRP A 245 -2.29 -12.01 5.34
N LEU A 246 -1.34 -11.14 4.99
CA LEU A 246 -0.11 -10.91 5.76
C LEU A 246 -0.43 -10.38 7.17
N LEU A 247 -1.42 -9.49 7.28
CA LEU A 247 -1.87 -8.94 8.55
C LEU A 247 -2.40 -10.03 9.48
N SER A 248 -3.21 -10.96 8.96
CA SER A 248 -3.74 -12.06 9.77
C SER A 248 -2.64 -12.99 10.27
N ILE A 249 -1.64 -13.28 9.41
CA ILE A 249 -0.49 -14.12 9.77
C ILE A 249 0.30 -13.45 10.88
N HIS A 250 0.64 -12.17 10.73
CA HIS A 250 1.45 -11.45 11.70
C HIS A 250 0.72 -11.22 13.04
N ILE A 251 -0.59 -10.96 13.02
CA ILE A 251 -1.40 -10.87 14.27
C ILE A 251 -1.36 -12.20 15.02
N LYS A 252 -1.62 -13.31 14.33
CA LYS A 252 -1.63 -14.65 14.95
C LYS A 252 -0.27 -15.02 15.51
N PHE A 253 0.79 -14.74 14.75
CA PHE A 253 2.17 -14.97 15.19
C PHE A 253 2.46 -14.24 16.51
N ASN A 254 2.14 -12.94 16.61
CA ASN A 254 2.39 -12.17 17.82
C ASN A 254 1.49 -12.58 19.00
N GLN A 255 0.26 -13.02 18.74
CA GLN A 255 -0.63 -13.56 19.78
C GLN A 255 -0.07 -14.87 20.36
N ILE A 256 0.36 -15.79 19.50
CA ILE A 256 0.96 -17.07 19.92
C ILE A 256 2.27 -16.83 20.65
N LYS A 257 3.14 -15.96 20.13
CA LYS A 257 4.40 -15.59 20.79
C LYS A 257 4.15 -15.11 22.22
N LYS A 258 3.18 -14.21 22.41
CA LYS A 258 2.81 -13.70 23.74
C LYS A 258 2.25 -14.80 24.65
N GLN A 259 1.47 -15.74 24.12
CA GLN A 259 0.98 -16.87 24.90
C GLN A 259 2.12 -17.76 25.39
N ILE A 260 3.11 -18.03 24.54
CA ILE A 260 4.30 -18.81 24.89
C ILE A 260 5.12 -18.10 25.97
N GLU A 261 5.38 -16.79 25.82
CA GLU A 261 6.09 -16.00 26.85
C GLU A 261 5.38 -16.08 28.22
N LEU A 262 4.05 -15.98 28.24
CA LEU A 262 3.25 -16.10 29.47
C LEU A 262 3.22 -17.52 30.05
N MET A 263 3.49 -18.56 29.27
CA MET A 263 3.61 -19.93 29.78
C MET A 263 4.99 -20.13 30.43
N LEU A 264 6.06 -19.67 29.77
CA LEU A 264 7.42 -19.78 30.26
C LEU A 264 7.63 -19.01 31.58
N ASP A 265 7.03 -17.83 31.73
CA ASP A 265 7.12 -17.03 32.96
C ASP A 265 6.33 -17.64 34.14
N LYS A 266 5.44 -18.60 33.90
CA LYS A 266 4.67 -19.28 34.97
C LYS A 266 5.36 -20.53 35.50
N ASP A 267 6.34 -21.04 34.77
CA ASP A 267 7.09 -22.25 35.12
C ASP A 267 8.39 -21.93 35.92
N ILE A 268 8.57 -20.66 36.30
CA ILE A 268 9.65 -20.11 37.14
C ILE A 268 9.03 -19.56 38.43
#